data_AF-A0A1H7WAG6-F1
#
_entry.id   AF-A0A1H7WAG6-F1
#
_cell.length_a   1.000
_cell.length_b   1.000
_cell.length_c   1.000
_cell.angle_alpha   90.00
_cell.angle_beta   90.00
_cell.angle_gamma   90.00
#
_symmetry.space_group_name_H-M   'P 1'
#
loop_
_entity.id
_entity.type
_entity.pdbx_description
1 polymer ?
#
loop_
_entity_poly.entity_id
_entity_poly.type
_entity_poly.pdbx_seq_one_letter_code
_entity_poly.pdbx_strand_id
1 'polypeptide(L)' 'MSMSYECWAYKNGSPYKMVHVVASSKSEAEQLTWAKFRSMGIEPEFVNCK' A
#
# COMPACT_ATOMS: atom_id res chain seq x y z
N MET A 1 -12.16 13.59 -7.45
CA MET A 1 -12.60 12.21 -7.76
C MET A 1 -11.67 11.27 -7.03
N SER A 2 -12.19 10.32 -6.27
CA SER A 2 -11.38 9.32 -5.58
C SER A 2 -11.19 8.12 -6.50
N MET A 3 -9.96 7.63 -6.61
CA MET A 3 -9.58 6.48 -7.42
C MET A 3 -9.22 5.30 -6.52
N SER A 4 -9.50 4.09 -6.99
CA SER A 4 -9.05 2.87 -6.32
C SER A 4 -7.65 2.54 -6.80
N TYR A 5 -6.71 2.38 -5.86
CA TYR A 5 -5.32 2.03 -6.10
C TYR A 5 -5.03 0.62 -5.59
N GLU A 6 -4.25 -0.12 -6.37
CA GLU A 6 -3.71 -1.42 -6.00
C GLU A 6 -2.31 -1.25 -5.44
N CYS A 7 -2.16 -1.48 -4.14
CA CYS A 7 -0.89 -1.26 -3.46
C CYS A 7 -0.29 -2.57 -2.96
N TRP A 8 0.93 -2.84 -3.39
CA TRP A 8 1.70 -4.02 -3.02
C TRP A 8 2.77 -3.67 -1.99
N ALA A 9 2.76 -4.40 -0.87
CA ALA A 9 3.85 -4.50 0.08
C ALA A 9 4.89 -5.51 -0.44
N TYR A 10 6.15 -5.12 -0.42
CA TYR A 10 7.29 -5.97 -0.72
C TYR A 10 8.12 -6.20 0.54
N LYS A 11 8.56 -7.44 0.72
CA LYS A 11 9.44 -7.87 1.81
C LYS A 11 10.45 -8.87 1.24
N ASN A 12 11.72 -8.67 1.56
CA ASN A 12 12.85 -9.44 1.03
C ASN A 12 12.86 -9.49 -0.51
N GLY A 13 12.60 -8.36 -1.16
CA GLY A 13 12.55 -8.24 -2.63
C GLY A 13 11.37 -8.91 -3.32
N SER A 14 10.47 -9.59 -2.58
CA SER A 14 9.31 -10.29 -3.13
C SER A 14 8.00 -9.61 -2.75
N PRO A 15 6.97 -9.65 -3.61
CA PRO A 15 5.64 -9.19 -3.25
C PRO A 15 5.10 -10.05 -2.12
N TYR A 16 4.75 -9.40 -1.01
CA TYR A 16 4.30 -10.05 0.21
C TYR A 16 2.78 -9.98 0.35
N LYS A 17 2.20 -8.79 0.20
CA LYS A 17 0.77 -8.57 0.39
C LYS A 17 0.26 -7.44 -0.50
N MET A 18 -0.92 -7.62 -1.09
CA MET A 18 -1.62 -6.57 -1.81
C MET A 18 -2.82 -6.08 -0.98
N VAL A 19 -3.07 -4.78 -1.03
CA VAL A 19 -4.30 -4.15 -0.53
C VAL A 19 -4.86 -3.19 -1.56
N HIS A 20 -6.18 -3.05 -1.55
CA HIS A 20 -6.87 -1.94 -2.20
C HIS A 20 -7.06 -0.79 -1.22
N VAL A 21 -6.81 0.43 -1.70
CA VAL A 21 -7.09 1.69 -1.01
C VAL A 21 -7.75 2.66 -1.97
N VAL A 22 -8.69 3.45 -1.46
CA VAL A 22 -9.32 4.53 -2.21
C VAL A 22 -8.65 5.83 -1.79
N ALA A 23 -8.10 6.57 -2.74
CA ALA A 23 -7.39 7.83 -2.50
C ALA A 23 -7.60 8.81 -3.65
N SER A 24 -7.28 10.08 -3.45
CA SER A 24 -7.35 11.10 -4.49
C SER A 24 -6.09 11.16 -5.35
N SER A 25 -4.98 10.61 -4.84
CA SER A 25 -3.65 10.62 -5.47
C SER A 25 -2.84 9.38 -5.09
N LYS A 26 -1.86 9.00 -5.92
CA LYS A 26 -0.94 7.89 -5.63
C LYS A 26 -0.18 8.07 -4.30
N SER A 27 0.32 9.27 -4.01
CA SER A 27 1.03 9.55 -2.76
C SER A 27 0.15 9.36 -1.52
N GLU A 28 -1.13 9.73 -1.62
CA GLU A 28 -2.11 9.51 -0.54
C GLU A 28 -2.42 8.01 -0.39
N ALA A 29 -2.57 7.28 -1.50
CA ALA A 29 -2.75 5.83 -1.49
C ALA A 29 -1.59 5.11 -0.80
N GLU A 30 -0.35 5.52 -1.05
CA GLU A 30 0.83 4.95 -0.41
C GLU A 30 0.82 5.20 1.11
N GLN A 31 0.51 6.41 1.56
CA GLN A 31 0.41 6.74 2.99
C GLN A 31 -0.68 5.92 3.70
N LEU A 32 -1.87 5.83 3.10
CA LEU A 32 -2.98 5.03 3.62
C LEU A 32 -2.61 3.54 3.67
N THR A 33 -1.92 3.06 2.65
CA THR A 33 -1.45 1.68 2.56
C THR A 33 -0.42 1.37 3.65
N TRP A 34 0.55 2.25 3.87
CA TRP A 34 1.52 2.10 4.96
C TRP A 34 0.84 2.01 6.32
N ALA A 35 -0.13 2.89 6.60
CA ALA A 35 -0.89 2.85 7.85
C ALA A 35 -1.70 1.55 8.00
N LYS A 36 -2.28 1.06 6.89
CA LYS A 36 -3.06 -0.18 6.85
C LYS A 36 -2.17 -1.40 7.10
N PHE A 37 -1.02 -1.50 6.44
CA PHE A 37 -0.06 -2.57 6.69
C PHE A 37 0.45 -2.56 8.12
N ARG A 38 0.78 -1.38 8.67
CA ARG A 38 1.22 -1.25 10.07
C ARG A 38 0.15 -1.73 11.06
N SER A 39 -1.13 -1.41 10.80
CA SER A 39 -2.26 -1.89 11.60
C SER A 39 -2.48 -3.41 11.50
N MET A 40 -2.05 -4.02 10.40
CA MET A 40 -2.07 -5.47 10.21
C MET A 40 -0.82 -6.17 10.81
N GLY A 41 0.09 -5.42 11.44
CA GLY A 41 1.37 -5.96 11.91
C GLY A 41 2.34 -6.33 10.78
N ILE A 42 2.13 -5.75 9.59
CA ILE A 42 2.99 -5.95 8.43
C ILE A 42 3.89 -4.72 8.29
N GLU A 43 5.19 -4.94 8.37
CA GLU A 43 6.21 -3.93 8.09
C GLU A 43 6.84 -4.24 6.73
N PRO A 44 6.30 -3.67 5.63
CA PRO A 44 6.91 -3.80 4.32
C PRO A 44 8.18 -2.95 4.26
N GLU A 45 9.15 -3.36 3.45
CA GLU A 45 10.34 -2.56 3.16
C GLU A 45 10.05 -1.53 2.06
N PHE A 46 9.15 -1.90 1.15
CA PHE A 46 8.75 -1.08 0.03
C PHE A 46 7.25 -1.26 -0.25
N VAL A 47 6.57 -0.16 -0.55
CA VAL A 47 5.17 -0.15 -1.00
C VAL A 47 5.13 0.48 -2.38
N ASN A 48 4.41 -0.15 -3.30
CA ASN A 48 4.16 0.41 -4.62
C ASN A 48 2.67 0.38 -4.93
N CYS A 49 2.08 1.55 -5.17
CA CYS A 49 0.70 1.69 -5.61
C CYS A 49 0.62 1.91 -7.12
N LYS A 50 -0.27 1.19 -7.78
CA LYS A 50 -0.63 1.37 -9.20
C LYS A 50 -2.07 1.82 -9.34
#